data_AF-X1L0I9-F1
#
_entry.id   AF-X1L0I9-F1
#
_cell.length_a   1.000
_cell.length_b   1.000
_cell.length_c   1.000
_cell.angle_alpha   90.00
_cell.angle_beta   90.00
_cell.angle_gamma   90.00
#
_symmetry.space_group_name_H-M   'P 1'
#
loop_
_entity.id
_entity.type
_entity.pdbx_description
1 polymer ?
#
loop_
_entity_poly.entity_id
_entity_poly.type
_entity_poly.pdbx_seq_one_letter_code
_entity_poly.pdbx_strand_id
1 'polypeptide(L)'
;MNGISLLAQIKDEDLLFSLVHELGSTFWQQCEDGTIKVVYFSSHKIVYFNGKISKDHKKTLECDAWKVKNLDLDETNGFVRITQ
;
A
#
# COMPACT_ATOMS: atom_id res chain seq x y z
N MET A 1 2.43 -7.98 23.79
CA MET A 1 3.29 -6.93 23.21
C MET A 1 2.52 -5.62 23.27
N ASN A 2 2.91 -4.69 24.14
CA ASN A 2 2.27 -3.36 24.27
C ASN A 2 3.07 -2.33 23.46
N GLY A 3 3.06 -2.46 22.14
CA GLY A 3 3.67 -1.51 21.21
C GLY A 3 2.60 -0.69 20.49
N ILE A 4 2.94 0.53 20.07
CA ILE A 4 2.07 1.36 19.22
C ILE A 4 2.24 0.89 17.78
N SER A 5 1.13 0.58 17.11
CA SER A 5 1.10 0.27 15.67
C SER A 5 0.40 1.40 14.91
N LEU A 6 0.93 1.76 13.74
CA LEU A 6 0.31 2.74 12.85
C LEU A 6 -0.48 2.03 11.75
N LEU A 7 -1.77 2.31 11.69
CA LEU A 7 -2.61 2.03 10.53
C LEU A 7 -3.02 3.37 9.92
N ALA A 8 -2.61 3.61 8.68
CA ALA A 8 -2.93 4.84 7.97
C ALA A 8 -3.68 4.52 6.68
N GLN A 9 -4.78 5.23 6.44
CA GLN A 9 -5.47 5.23 5.15
C GLN A 9 -5.33 6.62 4.55
N ILE A 10 -4.75 6.68 3.36
CA ILE A 10 -4.39 7.94 2.73
C ILE A 10 -4.89 7.97 1.28
N LYS A 11 -5.25 9.17 0.83
CA LYS A 11 -5.67 9.44 -0.56
C LYS A 11 -4.68 10.32 -1.31
N ASP A 12 -3.71 10.86 -0.60
CA ASP A 12 -2.64 11.67 -1.15
C ASP A 12 -1.48 10.75 -1.54
N GLU A 13 -1.12 10.77 -2.82
CA GLU A 13 -0.05 9.94 -3.34
C GLU A 13 1.33 10.41 -2.86
N ASP A 14 1.58 11.72 -2.76
CA ASP A 14 2.86 12.25 -2.30
C ASP A 14 3.12 11.82 -0.85
N LEU A 15 2.07 11.84 -0.02
CA LEU A 15 2.15 11.32 1.34
C LEU A 15 2.46 9.81 1.36
N LEU A 16 1.88 9.01 0.46
CA LEU A 16 2.19 7.57 0.36
C LEU A 16 3.68 7.36 0.11
N PHE A 17 4.22 8.01 -0.92
CA PHE A 17 5.63 7.82 -1.29
C PHE A 17 6.59 8.40 -0.26
N SER A 18 6.20 9.45 0.48
CA SER A 18 6.98 9.94 1.62
C SER A 18 7.02 8.97 2.80
N LEU A 19 6.02 8.08 2.93
CA LEU A 19 5.88 7.13 4.04
C LEU A 19 6.48 5.75 3.73
N VAL A 20 6.64 5.42 2.45
CA VAL A 20 7.31 4.20 1.97
C VAL A 20 8.80 4.34 2.23
N HIS A 21 9.38 3.33 2.88
CA HIS A 21 10.80 3.27 3.19
C HIS A 21 11.37 1.91 2.78
N GLU A 22 12.65 1.89 2.41
CA GLU A 22 13.37 0.73 1.85
C GLU A 22 13.29 -0.56 2.70
N LEU A 23 13.06 -0.44 4.01
CA LEU A 23 12.98 -1.59 4.92
C LEU A 23 11.60 -2.25 5.00
N GLY A 24 10.59 -1.70 4.31
CA GLY A 24 9.26 -2.29 4.22
C GLY A 24 9.02 -2.99 2.89
N SER A 25 7.83 -3.56 2.75
CA SER A 25 7.37 -4.17 1.50
C SER A 25 6.15 -3.44 0.99
N THR A 26 6.17 -3.10 -0.30
CA THR A 26 5.06 -2.45 -0.98
C THR A 26 4.41 -3.43 -1.95
N PHE A 27 3.09 -3.57 -1.86
CA PHE A 27 2.29 -4.35 -2.80
C PHE A 27 1.25 -3.44 -3.43
N TRP A 28 0.91 -3.69 -4.69
CA TRP A 28 -0.08 -2.89 -5.38
C TRP A 28 -0.95 -3.72 -6.33
N GLN A 29 -2.18 -3.28 -6.50
CA GLN A 29 -3.17 -3.86 -7.41
C GLN A 29 -3.72 -2.74 -8.30
N GLN A 30 -3.82 -3.02 -9.59
CA GLN A 30 -4.60 -2.18 -10.50
C GLN A 30 -6.05 -2.67 -10.52
N CYS A 31 -6.98 -1.77 -10.25
CA CYS A 31 -8.42 -2.04 -10.31
C CYS A 31 -8.97 -1.79 -11.72
N GLU A 32 -10.12 -2.39 -12.01
CA GLU A 32 -10.78 -2.31 -13.33
C GLU A 32 -11.22 -0.88 -13.68
N ASP A 33 -11.58 -0.08 -12.67
CA ASP A 33 -11.96 1.34 -12.81
C ASP A 33 -10.76 2.28 -13.03
N GLY A 34 -9.55 1.72 -13.13
CA GLY A 34 -8.31 2.47 -13.32
C GLY A 34 -7.71 3.04 -12.05
N THR A 35 -8.33 2.83 -10.88
CA THR A 35 -7.69 3.12 -9.59
C THR A 35 -6.59 2.11 -9.29
N ILE A 36 -5.72 2.47 -8.36
CA ILE A 36 -4.67 1.63 -7.83
C ILE A 36 -4.84 1.54 -6.31
N LYS A 37 -4.83 0.31 -5.81
CA LYS A 37 -4.65 0.01 -4.38
C LYS A 37 -3.17 -0.19 -4.12
N VAL A 38 -2.64 0.43 -3.08
CA VAL A 38 -1.28 0.20 -2.61
C VAL A 38 -1.33 -0.11 -1.12
N VAL A 39 -0.56 -1.09 -0.70
CA VAL A 39 -0.28 -1.31 0.71
C VAL A 39 1.21 -1.33 0.92
N TYR A 40 1.68 -0.46 1.81
CA TYR A 40 3.01 -0.54 2.37
C TYR A 40 2.91 -1.19 3.75
N PHE A 41 3.72 -2.22 3.96
CA PHE A 41 3.78 -2.96 5.20
C PHE A 41 5.22 -2.97 5.73
N SER A 42 5.39 -2.54 6.97
CA SER A 42 6.60 -2.78 7.76
C SER A 42 6.23 -3.16 9.19
N SER A 43 7.19 -3.59 10.00
CA SER A 43 6.99 -4.30 11.27
C SER A 43 5.86 -3.79 12.18
N HIS A 44 5.63 -2.47 12.24
CA HIS A 44 4.57 -1.86 13.05
C HIS A 44 3.74 -0.82 12.27
N LYS A 45 3.83 -0.78 10.94
CA LYS A 45 3.22 0.25 10.11
C LYS A 45 2.56 -0.37 8.89
N ILE A 46 1.26 -0.09 8.74
CA ILE A 46 0.48 -0.40 7.56
C ILE A 46 -0.01 0.92 6.99
N VAL A 47 0.36 1.21 5.75
CA VAL A 47 -0.18 2.36 5.00
C VAL A 47 -0.96 1.79 3.82
N TYR A 48 -2.23 2.13 3.77
CA TYR A 48 -3.12 1.75 2.69
C TYR A 48 -3.52 2.99 1.88
N PHE A 49 -3.40 2.87 0.57
CA PHE A 49 -3.83 3.86 -0.39
C PHE A 49 -4.82 3.21 -1.36
N ASN A 50 -5.86 3.96 -1.70
CA ASN A 50 -6.78 3.61 -2.76
C ASN A 50 -7.18 4.87 -3.52
N GLY A 51 -6.75 4.98 -4.77
CA GLY A 51 -7.00 6.16 -5.57
C GLY A 51 -6.31 6.15 -6.92
N LYS A 52 -6.30 7.31 -7.56
CA LYS A 52 -5.54 7.55 -8.78
C LYS A 52 -4.13 7.97 -8.41
N ILE A 53 -3.17 7.49 -9.17
CA ILE A 53 -1.75 7.75 -9.00
C ILE A 53 -1.20 8.36 -10.29
N SER A 54 -0.26 9.29 -10.17
CA SER A 54 0.44 9.88 -11.29
C SER A 54 1.23 8.83 -12.07
N LYS A 55 1.59 9.16 -13.32
CA LYS A 55 2.36 8.25 -14.17
C LYS A 55 3.75 7.96 -13.59
N ASP A 56 4.36 8.94 -12.94
CA ASP A 56 5.72 8.81 -12.42
C ASP A 56 5.73 7.93 -11.17
N HIS A 57 4.82 8.17 -10.24
CA HIS A 57 4.62 7.28 -9.10
C HIS A 57 4.19 5.86 -9.48
N LYS A 58 3.40 5.71 -10.55
CA LYS A 58 3.08 4.37 -11.08
C LYS A 58 4.33 3.64 -11.55
N LYS A 59 5.26 4.31 -12.24
CA LYS A 59 6.53 3.71 -12.64
C LYS A 59 7.35 3.29 -11.41
N THR A 60 7.38 4.10 -10.36
CA THR A 60 8.02 3.74 -9.09
C THR A 60 7.43 2.44 -8.53
N LEU A 61 6.11 2.28 -8.51
CA LEU A 61 5.49 1.01 -8.08
C LEU A 61 5.83 -0.17 -9.00
N GLU A 62 5.93 0.06 -10.30
CA GLU A 62 6.30 -0.98 -11.26
C GLU A 62 7.77 -1.44 -11.10
N CYS A 63 8.65 -0.57 -10.61
CA CYS A 63 10.06 -0.88 -10.36
C CYS A 63 10.29 -1.47 -8.96
N ASP A 64 9.69 -0.87 -7.93
CA ASP A 64 10.12 -1.06 -6.54
C ASP A 64 9.09 -1.81 -5.68
N ALA A 65 7.92 -2.15 -6.25
CA ALA A 65 6.84 -2.80 -5.54
C ALA A 65 6.31 -4.06 -6.26
N TRP A 66 5.63 -4.90 -5.49
CA TRP A 66 5.08 -6.16 -6.00
C TRP A 66 3.66 -5.96 -6.50
N LYS A 67 3.45 -6.17 -7.81
CA LYS A 67 2.10 -6.20 -8.38
C LYS A 67 1.41 -7.50 -7.99
N VAL A 68 0.20 -7.42 -7.45
CA VAL A 68 -0.59 -8.58 -6.99
C VAL A 68 -1.95 -8.62 -7.66
N LYS A 69 -2.57 -9.80 -7.71
CA LYS A 69 -3.89 -10.01 -8.31
C LYS A 69 -4.98 -9.37 -7.46
N ASN A 70 -4.98 -9.67 -6.17
CA ASN A 70 -5.93 -9.13 -5.20
C ASN A 70 -5.21 -8.61 -3.96
N LEU A 71 -5.68 -7.46 -3.49
CA LEU A 71 -5.24 -6.78 -2.28
C LEU A 71 -6.48 -6.33 -1.51
N ASP A 72 -6.67 -6.93 -0.34
CA ASP A 72 -7.76 -6.64 0.59
C ASP A 72 -7.21 -6.30 1.98
N LEU A 73 -7.73 -5.22 2.56
CA LEU A 73 -7.41 -4.81 3.93
C LEU A 73 -8.58 -5.18 4.83
N ASP A 74 -8.32 -5.99 5.86
CA ASP A 74 -9.26 -6.22 6.95
C ASP A 74 -8.90 -5.29 8.11
N GLU A 75 -9.62 -4.18 8.20
CA GLU A 75 -9.42 -3.16 9.25
C GLU A 75 -9.86 -3.65 10.63
N THR A 76 -10.83 -4.57 10.69
CA THR A 76 -11.39 -5.07 11.94
C THR A 76 -10.41 -5.97 12.65
N ASN A 77 -9.73 -6.82 11.88
CA ASN A 77 -8.78 -7.80 12.38
C ASN A 77 -7.31 -7.36 12.19
N GLY A 78 -7.08 -6.24 11.50
CA GLY A 78 -5.75 -5.63 11.33
C GLY A 78 -4.80 -6.43 10.43
N PHE A 79 -5.31 -7.18 9.45
CA PHE A 79 -4.48 -7.92 8.50
C PHE A 79 -4.68 -7.49 7.05
N VAL A 80 -3.63 -7.64 6.25
CA VAL A 80 -3.64 -7.42 4.81
C VAL A 80 -3.61 -8.78 4.13
N ARG A 81 -4.57 -9.04 3.25
CA ARG A 81 -4.61 -10.25 2.43
C ARG A 81 -4.10 -9.93 1.03
N ILE A 82 -3.07 -10.67 0.64
CA ILE A 82 -2.46 -10.60 -0.69
C ILE A 82 -2.69 -11.93 -1.38
N THR A 83 -3.14 -11.89 -2.63
CA THR A 83 -3.18 -13.06 -3.52
C THR A 83 -2.38 -12.75 -4.78
N GLN A 84 -1.43 -13.64 -5.11
CA GLN A 84 -0.60 -13.57 -6.30
C GLN A 84 -0.97 -14.71 -7.26
#